data_AF-A0A948XVH6-F1
#
_entry.id   AF-A0A948XVH6-F1
#
_cell.length_a   1.000
_cell.length_b   1.000
_cell.length_c   1.000
_cell.angle_alpha   90.00
_cell.angle_beta   90.00
_cell.angle_gamma   90.00
#
_symmetry.space_group_name_H-M   'P 1'
#
loop_
_entity.id
_entity.type
_entity.pdbx_description
1 polymer ?
#
loop_
_entity_poly.entity_id
_entity_poly.type
_entity_poly.pdbx_seq_one_letter_code
_entity_poly.pdbx_strand_id
1 'polypeptide(L)'
;MCGETCKHGSEGAGRWQHRPATRHYEGFEGAGLSEYASFETVCDLADFIREHGQLGAKLYRHFGNDLEQARATFEDYCGEYKSAADFAEQLHSDLGTAIPESLSYYIDWQALARDMALNGEIMVFQTGFDEVHVFWSR
;
A
#
# COMPACT_ATOMS: atom_id res chain seq x y z
N MET A 1 3.95 -47.99 -44.90
CA MET A 1 5.12 -47.32 -45.49
C MET A 1 4.68 -45.96 -46.00
N CYS A 2 5.37 -44.93 -45.53
CA CYS A 2 5.54 -43.55 -46.01
C CYS A 2 4.58 -42.89 -47.02
N GLY A 3 4.32 -41.59 -46.76
CA GLY A 3 3.80 -40.58 -47.70
C GLY A 3 2.46 -40.00 -47.20
N GLU A 4 2.20 -38.70 -47.04
CA GLU A 4 2.77 -37.52 -47.68
C GLU A 4 2.44 -36.23 -46.87
N THR A 5 3.43 -35.34 -46.88
CA THR A 5 3.37 -33.86 -47.01
C THR A 5 2.55 -32.99 -46.04
N CYS A 6 3.31 -32.15 -45.34
CA CYS A 6 2.93 -30.88 -44.76
C CYS A 6 2.18 -29.95 -45.75
N LYS A 7 1.11 -29.31 -45.28
CA LYS A 7 0.80 -27.91 -45.63
C LYS A 7 0.63 -27.11 -44.35
N HIS A 8 1.55 -26.17 -44.16
CA HIS A 8 1.53 -25.19 -43.09
C HIS A 8 0.35 -24.23 -43.32
N GLY A 9 -0.69 -24.38 -42.50
CA GLY A 9 -1.69 -23.34 -42.27
C GLY A 9 -1.21 -22.44 -41.15
N SER A 10 -1.12 -21.15 -41.45
CA SER A 10 -0.83 -20.05 -40.54
C SER A 10 -1.68 -20.09 -39.27
N GLU A 11 -1.07 -19.98 -38.09
CA GLU A 11 -1.82 -19.53 -36.91
C GLU A 11 -0.91 -18.77 -35.94
N GLY A 12 -1.46 -17.65 -35.47
CA GLY A 12 -0.75 -16.49 -34.99
C GLY A 12 0.16 -16.75 -33.79
N ALA A 13 1.22 -15.94 -33.73
CA ALA A 13 1.98 -15.69 -32.52
C ALA A 13 1.08 -15.02 -31.47
N GLY A 14 0.25 -15.82 -30.80
CA GLY A 14 -0.41 -15.46 -29.56
C GLY A 14 0.68 -15.28 -28.50
N ARG A 15 1.13 -14.05 -28.32
CA ARG A 15 1.92 -13.64 -27.17
C ARG A 15 1.07 -13.94 -25.93
N TRP A 16 1.36 -15.04 -25.25
CA TRP A 16 0.80 -15.35 -23.94
C TRP A 16 1.16 -14.21 -23.00
N GLN A 17 0.24 -13.27 -22.82
CA GLN A 17 0.31 -12.35 -21.70
C GLN A 17 0.01 -13.20 -20.48
N HIS A 18 1.05 -13.63 -19.77
CA HIS A 18 0.94 -14.06 -18.38
C HIS A 18 0.42 -12.86 -17.60
N ARG A 19 -0.89 -12.67 -17.56
CA ARG A 19 -1.53 -11.88 -16.52
C ARG A 19 -1.50 -12.75 -15.27
N PRO A 20 -0.77 -12.39 -14.21
CA PRO A 20 -0.91 -13.09 -12.94
C PRO A 20 -2.40 -13.03 -12.55
N ALA A 21 -3.00 -14.18 -12.25
CA ALA A 21 -4.36 -14.20 -11.74
C ALA A 21 -4.30 -13.70 -10.29
N THR A 22 -4.65 -12.44 -10.08
CA THR A 22 -4.91 -11.94 -8.73
C THR A 22 -6.20 -12.59 -8.23
N ARG A 23 -6.08 -13.70 -7.51
CA ARG A 23 -7.23 -14.29 -6.82
C ARG A 23 -7.48 -13.49 -5.54
N HIS A 24 -8.65 -12.87 -5.45
CA HIS A 24 -9.12 -12.26 -4.22
C HIS A 24 -9.67 -13.38 -3.33
N TYR A 25 -9.04 -13.60 -2.19
CA TYR A 25 -9.55 -14.50 -1.15
C TYR A 25 -10.31 -13.67 -0.11
N GLU A 26 -11.53 -14.08 0.22
CA GLU A 26 -12.35 -13.47 1.27
C GLU A 26 -11.61 -13.58 2.62
N GLY A 27 -11.49 -12.48 3.36
CA GLY A 27 -10.73 -12.41 4.62
C GLY A 27 -9.30 -11.85 4.53
N PHE A 28 -8.79 -11.58 3.32
CA PHE A 28 -7.46 -10.96 3.11
C PHE A 28 -7.53 -9.44 2.89
N GLU A 29 -8.67 -8.80 3.16
CA GLU A 29 -8.85 -7.34 3.01
C GLU A 29 -8.38 -6.80 1.64
N GLY A 30 -8.51 -7.63 0.60
CA GLY A 30 -8.10 -7.33 -0.77
C GLY A 30 -6.61 -7.50 -1.09
N ALA A 31 -5.78 -8.07 -0.19
CA ALA A 31 -4.39 -8.44 -0.46
C ALA A 31 -4.29 -9.51 -1.56
N GLY A 32 -3.28 -9.37 -2.42
CA GLY A 32 -3.05 -10.27 -3.55
C GLY A 32 -1.98 -11.32 -3.23
N LEU A 33 -2.25 -12.59 -3.52
CA LEU A 33 -1.28 -13.66 -3.35
C LEU A 33 -0.82 -14.20 -4.70
N SER A 34 0.47 -14.54 -4.79
CA SER A 34 1.02 -15.27 -5.94
C SER A 34 0.47 -16.69 -5.98
N GLU A 35 0.22 -17.22 -7.19
CA GLU A 35 -0.18 -18.62 -7.39
C GLU A 35 0.87 -19.62 -6.89
N TYR A 36 2.13 -19.19 -6.74
CA TYR A 36 3.25 -19.99 -6.28
C TYR A 36 3.65 -19.68 -4.83
N ALA A 37 2.81 -18.96 -4.08
CA ALA A 37 3.07 -18.71 -2.67
C ALA A 37 3.14 -20.04 -1.90
N SER A 38 4.13 -20.18 -1.03
CA SER A 38 4.21 -21.35 -0.15
C SER A 38 3.07 -21.30 0.86
N PHE A 39 2.70 -22.46 1.42
CA PHE A 39 1.69 -22.52 2.47
C PHE A 39 2.07 -21.68 3.70
N GLU A 40 3.36 -21.62 4.03
CA GLU A 40 3.93 -20.78 5.09
C GLU A 40 3.66 -19.29 4.82
N THR A 41 3.95 -18.78 3.61
CA THR A 41 3.65 -17.39 3.22
C THR A 41 2.17 -17.04 3.35
N VAL A 42 1.27 -18.00 3.05
CA VAL A 42 -0.18 -17.79 3.20
C VAL A 42 -0.56 -17.68 4.68
N CYS A 43 -0.01 -18.53 5.54
CA CYS A 43 -0.23 -18.47 6.98
C CYS A 43 0.31 -17.16 7.56
N ASP A 44 1.54 -16.77 7.21
CA ASP A 44 2.16 -15.55 7.73
C ASP A 44 1.41 -14.29 7.29
N LEU A 45 0.92 -14.26 6.04
CA LEU A 45 0.09 -13.16 5.55
C LEU A 45 -1.26 -13.12 6.28
N ALA A 46 -1.88 -14.27 6.52
CA ALA A 46 -3.14 -14.34 7.26
C ALA A 46 -2.97 -13.83 8.70
N ASP A 47 -1.87 -14.19 9.38
CA ASP A 47 -1.56 -13.69 10.71
C ASP A 47 -1.27 -12.17 10.70
N PHE A 48 -0.54 -11.68 9.71
CA PHE A 48 -0.29 -10.25 9.54
C PHE A 48 -1.56 -9.44 9.34
N ILE A 49 -2.46 -9.91 8.47
CA ILE A 49 -3.76 -9.24 8.22
C ILE A 49 -4.67 -9.36 9.44
N ARG A 50 -4.63 -10.47 10.18
CA ARG A 50 -5.36 -10.61 11.44
C ARG A 50 -4.88 -9.61 12.49
N GLU A 51 -3.59 -9.30 12.52
CA GLU A 51 -2.98 -8.36 13.46
C GLU A 51 -3.22 -6.89 13.06
N HIS A 52 -3.04 -6.55 11.79
CA HIS A 52 -3.05 -5.17 11.30
C HIS A 52 -4.30 -4.79 10.47
N GLY A 53 -5.23 -5.73 10.31
CA GLY A 53 -6.48 -5.54 9.59
C GLY A 53 -6.29 -5.04 8.15
N GLN A 54 -7.20 -4.15 7.75
CA GLN A 54 -7.23 -3.55 6.41
C GLN A 54 -5.96 -2.73 6.09
N LEU A 55 -5.36 -2.10 7.11
CA LEU A 55 -4.13 -1.33 6.96
C LEU A 55 -2.96 -2.24 6.54
N GLY A 56 -2.80 -3.38 7.20
CA GLY A 56 -1.80 -4.38 6.85
C GLY A 56 -1.93 -4.85 5.40
N ALA A 57 -3.15 -5.18 4.97
CA ALA A 57 -3.39 -5.59 3.58
C ALA A 57 -3.07 -4.48 2.55
N LYS A 58 -3.36 -3.21 2.88
CA LYS A 58 -3.01 -2.06 2.03
C LYS A 58 -1.51 -1.86 1.91
N LEU A 59 -0.78 -1.93 3.03
CA LEU A 59 0.68 -1.84 3.04
C LEU A 59 1.33 -2.98 2.25
N TYR A 60 0.87 -4.22 2.49
CA TYR A 60 1.37 -5.39 1.76
C TYR A 60 1.25 -5.22 0.24
N ARG A 61 0.11 -4.69 -0.23
CA ARG A 61 -0.08 -4.39 -1.65
C ARG A 61 0.79 -3.24 -2.14
N HIS A 62 1.01 -2.23 -1.31
CA HIS A 62 1.83 -1.07 -1.65
C HIS A 62 3.27 -1.50 -1.97
N PHE A 63 3.82 -2.44 -1.20
CA PHE A 63 5.16 -3.01 -1.40
C PHE A 63 5.21 -4.18 -2.39
N GLY A 64 4.18 -4.34 -3.24
CA GLY A 64 4.21 -5.37 -4.27
C GLY A 64 4.17 -6.81 -3.71
N ASN A 65 3.48 -7.01 -2.59
CA ASN A 65 3.33 -8.29 -1.89
C ASN A 65 4.60 -8.76 -1.15
N ASP A 66 5.44 -7.83 -0.72
CA ASP A 66 6.56 -8.09 0.20
C ASP A 66 6.09 -7.96 1.66
N LEU A 67 6.00 -9.10 2.36
CA LEU A 67 5.52 -9.15 3.74
C LEU A 67 6.55 -8.60 4.73
N GLU A 68 7.84 -8.86 4.49
CA GLU A 68 8.91 -8.40 5.37
C GLU A 68 9.01 -6.88 5.32
N GLN A 69 8.93 -6.28 4.13
CA GLN A 69 8.93 -4.84 3.96
C GLN A 69 7.68 -4.19 4.58
N ALA A 70 6.51 -4.80 4.41
CA ALA A 70 5.28 -4.33 5.03
C ALA A 70 5.35 -4.37 6.57
N ARG A 71 5.95 -5.41 7.15
CA ARG A 71 6.20 -5.51 8.60
C ARG A 71 7.19 -4.45 9.08
N ALA A 72 8.32 -4.29 8.40
CA ALA A 72 9.33 -3.30 8.77
C ALA A 72 8.78 -1.87 8.76
N THR A 73 7.86 -1.56 7.83
CA THR A 73 7.23 -0.23 7.75
C THR A 73 6.42 0.13 8.99
N PHE A 74 5.89 -0.85 9.74
CA PHE A 74 5.18 -0.56 10.99
C PHE A 74 6.07 0.02 12.09
N GLU A 75 7.39 -0.10 11.99
CA GLU A 75 8.33 0.58 12.91
C GLU A 75 8.28 2.10 12.75
N ASP A 76 7.93 2.60 11.56
CA ASP A 76 7.83 4.01 11.22
C ASP A 76 6.39 4.55 11.31
N TYR A 77 5.49 3.80 11.95
CA TYR A 77 4.10 4.17 12.08
C TYR A 77 3.89 5.35 13.05
N CYS A 78 3.29 6.43 12.55
CA CYS A 78 3.05 7.67 13.29
C CYS A 78 1.71 7.72 14.02
N GLY A 79 0.81 6.78 13.74
CA GLY A 79 -0.54 6.74 14.33
C GLY A 79 -1.67 6.99 13.33
N GLU A 80 -2.88 7.02 13.88
CA GLU A 80 -4.15 7.23 13.17
C GLU A 80 -4.64 8.64 13.42
N TYR A 81 -5.09 9.30 12.36
CA TYR A 81 -5.53 10.69 12.32
C TYR A 81 -6.83 10.77 11.52
N LYS A 82 -7.62 11.84 11.70
CA LYS A 82 -8.81 12.04 10.86
C LYS A 82 -8.43 12.45 9.44
N SER A 83 -7.30 13.13 9.31
CA SER A 83 -6.76 13.56 8.03
C SER A 83 -5.23 13.67 8.10
N ALA A 84 -4.57 13.70 6.94
CA ALA A 84 -3.14 14.00 6.88
C ALA A 84 -2.82 15.44 7.34
N ALA A 85 -3.80 16.35 7.24
CA ALA A 85 -3.66 17.72 7.71
C ALA A 85 -3.56 17.77 9.25
N ASP A 86 -4.36 16.94 9.95
CA ASP A 86 -4.32 16.81 11.41
C ASP A 86 -2.93 16.35 11.86
N PHE A 87 -2.33 15.38 11.16
CA PHE A 87 -0.95 14.96 11.41
C PHE A 87 0.04 16.11 11.20
N ALA A 88 -0.06 16.87 10.11
CA ALA A 88 0.86 17.96 9.84
C ALA A 88 0.78 19.09 10.88
N GLU A 89 -0.44 19.41 11.34
CA GLU A 89 -0.67 20.38 12.41
C GLU A 89 -0.10 19.88 13.75
N GLN A 90 -0.39 18.63 14.11
CA GLN A 90 0.13 18.02 15.34
C GLN A 90 1.66 17.98 15.32
N LEU A 91 2.27 17.57 14.20
CA LEU A 91 3.72 17.55 14.03
C LEU A 91 4.34 18.92 14.32
N HIS A 92 3.77 20.01 13.79
CA HIS A 92 4.31 21.35 14.02
C HIS A 92 4.12 21.83 15.45
N SER A 93 3.02 21.41 16.09
CA SER A 93 2.77 21.66 17.51
C SER A 93 3.78 20.93 18.38
N ASP A 94 4.07 19.66 18.08
CA ASP A 94 5.01 18.81 18.80
C ASP A 94 6.47 19.28 18.61
N LEU A 95 6.82 19.77 17.42
CA LEU A 95 8.12 20.39 17.14
C LEU A 95 8.32 21.76 17.81
N GLY A 96 7.26 22.34 18.37
CA GLY A 96 7.32 23.65 19.04
C GLY A 96 7.40 24.83 18.07
N THR A 97 6.82 24.70 16.88
CA THR A 97 6.80 25.79 15.89
C THR A 97 6.01 26.98 16.44
N ALA A 98 6.68 28.13 16.58
CA ALA A 98 6.05 29.36 17.08
C ALA A 98 5.18 30.01 15.99
N ILE A 99 3.90 29.66 15.96
CA ILE A 99 2.91 30.24 15.04
C ILE A 99 2.16 31.35 15.77
N PRO A 100 2.23 32.62 15.31
CA PRO A 100 1.39 33.68 15.87
C PRO A 100 -0.10 33.36 15.72
N GLU A 101 -0.90 33.60 16.77
CA GLU A 101 -2.34 33.34 16.76
C GLU A 101 -3.07 34.07 15.62
N SER A 102 -2.56 35.25 15.21
CA SER A 102 -3.10 35.99 14.06
C SER A 102 -2.94 35.26 12.72
N LEU A 103 -2.02 34.31 12.62
CA LEU A 103 -1.72 33.55 11.40
C LEU A 103 -2.23 32.11 11.45
N SER A 104 -2.61 31.58 12.61
CA SER A 104 -2.99 30.16 12.76
C SER A 104 -4.12 29.73 11.82
N TYR A 105 -5.15 30.57 11.67
CA TYR A 105 -6.29 30.32 10.79
C TYR A 105 -6.00 30.48 9.29
N TYR A 106 -4.81 30.94 8.92
CA TYR A 106 -4.39 31.13 7.53
C TYR A 106 -3.46 30.02 7.03
N ILE A 107 -3.10 29.07 7.88
CA ILE A 107 -2.23 27.96 7.50
C ILE A 107 -3.05 26.88 6.80
N ASP A 108 -2.63 26.51 5.59
CA ASP A 108 -3.19 25.40 4.84
C ASP A 108 -2.44 24.11 5.19
N TRP A 109 -2.86 23.45 6.27
CA TRP A 109 -2.29 22.17 6.70
C TRP A 109 -2.51 21.04 5.69
N GLN A 110 -3.56 21.12 4.88
CA GLN A 110 -3.85 20.13 3.85
C GLN A 110 -2.84 20.21 2.71
N ALA A 111 -2.50 21.43 2.27
CA ALA A 111 -1.45 21.65 1.29
C ALA A 111 -0.09 21.15 1.82
N LEU A 112 0.24 21.46 3.08
CA LEU A 112 1.48 21.03 3.70
C LEU A 112 1.60 19.50 3.76
N ALA A 113 0.57 18.82 4.26
CA ALA A 113 0.56 17.36 4.36
C ALA A 113 0.66 16.69 2.99
N ARG A 114 0.00 17.26 1.97
CA ARG A 114 0.10 16.79 0.59
C ARG A 114 1.53 16.91 0.07
N ASP A 115 2.18 18.05 0.31
CA ASP A 115 3.54 18.28 -0.15
C ASP A 115 4.54 17.34 0.54
N MET A 116 4.38 17.08 1.84
CA MET A 116 5.17 16.07 2.57
C MET A 116 5.02 14.67 1.95
N ALA A 117 3.81 14.27 1.59
CA ALA A 117 3.56 12.99 0.95
C ALA A 117 4.16 12.91 -0.47
N LEU A 118 4.06 13.99 -1.25
CA LEU A 118 4.62 14.06 -2.61
C LEU A 118 6.15 14.07 -2.61
N ASN A 119 6.77 14.66 -1.59
CA ASN A 119 8.22 14.65 -1.39
C ASN A 119 8.73 13.30 -0.89
N GLY A 120 7.84 12.39 -0.49
CA GLY A 120 8.20 11.10 0.11
C GLY A 120 8.76 11.25 1.52
N GLU A 121 8.33 12.26 2.28
CA GLU A 121 8.64 12.38 3.71
C GLU A 121 7.72 11.48 4.53
N ILE A 122 6.47 11.34 4.10
CA ILE A 122 5.46 10.49 4.73
C ILE A 122 4.71 9.63 3.71
N MET A 123 4.20 8.50 4.17
CA MET A 123 3.20 7.71 3.47
C MET A 123 1.86 7.83 4.19
N VAL A 124 0.77 7.91 3.41
CA VAL A 124 -0.57 8.13 3.93
C VAL A 124 -1.51 7.06 3.39
N PHE A 125 -2.18 6.33 4.30
CA PHE A 125 -3.13 5.28 3.96
C PHE A 125 -4.49 5.57 4.60
N GLN A 126 -5.53 5.71 3.78
CA GLN A 126 -6.90 5.89 4.26
C GLN A 126 -7.63 4.56 4.34
N THR A 127 -8.14 4.19 5.51
CA THR A 127 -8.95 2.98 5.78
C THR A 127 -10.44 3.29 5.92
N GLY A 128 -10.79 4.51 6.31
CA GLY A 128 -12.16 4.98 6.50
C GLY A 128 -12.33 6.47 6.19
N PHE A 129 -13.53 7.01 6.43
CA PHE A 129 -13.86 8.42 6.14
C PHE A 129 -12.97 9.40 6.94
N ASP A 130 -12.72 9.11 8.22
CA ASP A 130 -11.85 9.86 9.13
C ASP A 130 -10.80 8.94 9.77
N GLU A 131 -10.30 7.98 9.00
CA GLU A 131 -9.33 6.99 9.47
C GLU A 131 -8.15 6.98 8.49
N VAL A 132 -7.14 7.79 8.81
CA VAL A 132 -5.93 8.03 8.02
C VAL A 132 -4.72 7.63 8.84
N HIS A 133 -3.99 6.64 8.34
CA HIS A 133 -2.77 6.14 8.95
C HIS A 133 -1.56 6.78 8.27
N VAL A 134 -0.64 7.34 9.07
CA VAL A 134 0.56 8.02 8.58
C VAL A 134 1.81 7.25 8.99
N PHE A 135 2.77 7.15 8.08
CA PHE A 135 4.07 6.54 8.31
C PHE A 135 5.16 7.51 7.88
N TRP A 136 6.31 7.49 8.55
CA TRP A 136 7.51 8.07 7.98
C TRP A 136 7.99 7.24 6.79
N SER A 137 8.48 7.91 5.76
CA SER A 137 9.09 7.26 4.60
C SER A 137 10.61 7.31 4.78
N ARG A 138 11.21 6.16 5.09
CA ARG A 138 12.66 5.99 5.33
C ARG A 138 13.33 5.13 4.25
#